data_AF-A0A371KFQ5-F1
#
_entry.id   AF-A0A371KFQ5-F1
#
_cell.length_a   1.000
_cell.length_b   1.000
_cell.length_c   1.000
_cell.angle_alpha   90.00
_cell.angle_beta   90.00
_cell.angle_gamma   90.00
#
_symmetry.space_group_name_H-M   'P 1'
#
loop_
_entity.id
_entity.type
_entity.pdbx_description
1 polymer ?
#
loop_
_entity_poly.entity_id
_entity_poly.type
_entity_poly.pdbx_seq_one_letter_code
_entity_poly.pdbx_strand_id
1 'polypeptide(L)'
;MVWVRSEHAGALAVVSTWLCALLPWNVTYTPNLSGVSLLFVRFPFAEVQFSWGLSSRVAIRSPLSALSLQSGQTVAVAYQAWVVGAAVLALAVLFSLVYYLRDERVEAGPVDPVRVLGGLLGVVGVVLAAATYLLVTRGIPGIPLPLGVVISLVLAGVLLTVDRT
;
A
#
# COMPACT_ATOMS: atom_id res chain seq x y z
N MET A 1 -4.18 24.41 -11.25
CA MET A 1 -4.75 24.51 -9.88
C MET A 1 -3.62 24.16 -8.92
N VAL A 2 -2.95 25.16 -8.33
CA VAL A 2 -1.76 24.92 -7.49
C VAL A 2 -2.26 24.53 -6.09
N TRP A 3 -2.43 23.24 -5.85
CA TRP A 3 -2.81 22.70 -4.53
C TRP A 3 -1.66 22.83 -3.52
N VAL A 4 -0.41 22.85 -3.99
CA VAL A 4 0.80 22.94 -3.17
C VAL A 4 1.84 23.79 -3.90
N ARG A 5 2.51 24.69 -3.17
CA ARG A 5 3.61 25.51 -3.73
C ARG A 5 4.79 24.62 -4.14
N SER A 6 5.45 24.93 -5.24
CA SER A 6 6.56 24.13 -5.80
C SER A 6 7.66 23.84 -4.78
N GLU A 7 7.94 24.80 -3.90
CA GLU A 7 8.92 24.70 -2.79
C GLU A 7 8.61 23.56 -1.78
N HIS A 8 7.35 23.11 -1.68
CA HIS A 8 6.93 22.05 -0.76
C HIS A 8 6.69 20.70 -1.47
N ALA A 9 6.82 20.64 -2.80
CA ALA A 9 6.50 19.44 -3.58
C ALA A 9 7.40 18.25 -3.21
N GLY A 10 8.68 18.49 -2.95
CA GLY A 10 9.64 17.46 -2.53
C GLY A 10 9.29 16.85 -1.17
N ALA A 11 9.11 17.70 -0.15
CA ALA A 11 8.69 17.28 1.18
C ALA A 11 7.36 16.53 1.16
N LEU A 12 6.39 17.02 0.37
CA LEU A 12 5.11 16.34 0.18
C LEU A 12 5.31 14.93 -0.40
N ALA A 13 6.17 14.76 -1.40
CA ALA A 13 6.42 13.47 -2.03
C ALA A 13 6.98 12.44 -1.03
N VAL A 14 7.94 12.87 -0.20
CA VAL A 14 8.54 12.02 0.85
C VAL A 14 7.49 11.64 1.89
N VAL A 15 6.79 12.61 2.46
CA VAL A 15 5.76 12.36 3.49
C VAL A 15 4.63 11.49 2.95
N SER A 16 4.18 11.73 1.71
CA SER A 16 3.17 10.91 1.03
C SER A 16 3.60 9.45 0.92
N THR A 17 4.88 9.23 0.58
CA THR A 17 5.45 7.88 0.48
C THR A 17 5.47 7.18 1.84
N TRP A 18 5.87 7.88 2.90
CA TRP A 18 5.90 7.32 4.25
C TRP A 18 4.50 7.06 4.79
N LEU A 19 3.54 7.95 4.49
CA LEU A 19 2.13 7.76 4.83
C LEU A 19 1.59 6.47 4.18
N CYS A 20 1.85 6.26 2.89
CA CYS A 20 1.46 5.03 2.20
C CYS A 20 2.13 3.78 2.78
N ALA A 21 3.36 3.88 3.29
CA ALA A 21 4.07 2.78 3.94
C ALA A 21 3.49 2.36 5.30
N LEU A 22 2.90 3.33 6.03
CA LEU A 22 2.44 3.14 7.40
C LEU A 22 0.94 2.89 7.51
N LEU A 23 0.15 3.28 6.51
CA LEU A 23 -1.30 3.08 6.53
C LEU A 23 -1.69 1.67 6.06
N PRO A 24 -2.81 1.12 6.58
CA PRO A 24 -3.36 -0.10 6.03
C PRO A 24 -3.86 0.16 4.59
N TRP A 25 -3.43 -0.69 3.66
CA TRP A 25 -3.94 -0.64 2.29
C TRP A 25 -5.31 -1.30 2.17
N ASN A 26 -5.61 -2.26 3.05
CA ASN A 26 -6.86 -3.00 3.05
C ASN A 26 -7.29 -3.38 4.46
N VAL A 27 -8.58 -3.20 4.74
CA VAL A 27 -9.23 -3.74 5.95
C VAL A 27 -10.38 -4.61 5.50
N THR A 28 -10.38 -5.90 5.86
CA THR A 28 -11.47 -6.83 5.51
C THR A 28 -12.10 -7.39 6.76
N TYR A 29 -13.41 -7.22 6.90
CA TYR A 29 -14.19 -7.84 7.97
C TYR A 29 -15.07 -8.97 7.41
N THR A 30 -14.98 -10.13 8.05
CA THR A 30 -15.77 -11.32 7.76
C THR A 30 -16.49 -11.74 9.05
N PRO A 31 -17.81 -11.51 9.16
CA PRO A 31 -18.57 -11.96 10.31
C PRO A 31 -18.95 -13.45 10.21
N ASN A 32 -18.98 -14.14 11.36
CA ASN A 32 -19.64 -15.44 11.55
C ASN A 32 -19.25 -16.54 10.56
N LEU A 33 -17.97 -16.61 10.15
CA LEU A 33 -17.44 -17.73 9.40
C LEU A 33 -17.36 -18.96 10.31
N SER A 34 -18.36 -19.83 10.22
CA SER A 34 -18.46 -21.05 11.05
C SER A 34 -18.35 -20.78 12.56
N GLY A 35 -18.96 -19.69 13.03
CA GLY A 35 -18.92 -19.28 14.45
C GLY A 35 -17.69 -18.45 14.85
N VAL A 36 -16.83 -18.09 13.89
CA VAL A 36 -15.67 -17.23 14.10
C VAL A 36 -15.78 -15.97 13.23
N SER A 37 -15.59 -14.81 13.84
CA SER A 37 -15.47 -13.54 13.13
C SER A 37 -13.99 -13.20 12.92
N LEU A 38 -13.65 -12.70 11.74
CA LEU A 38 -12.29 -12.37 11.33
C LEU A 38 -12.21 -10.90 10.90
N LEU A 39 -11.20 -10.20 11.40
CA LEU A 39 -10.80 -8.88 10.92
C LEU A 39 -9.34 -8.94 10.46
N PHE A 40 -9.13 -8.63 9.20
CA PHE A 40 -7.81 -8.49 8.62
C PHE A 40 -7.50 -7.02 8.42
N VAL A 41 -6.42 -6.53 9.04
CA VAL A 41 -5.84 -5.21 8.81
C VAL A 41 -4.51 -5.41 8.10
N ARG A 42 -4.45 -5.06 6.82
CA ARG A 42 -3.29 -5.30 5.96
C ARG A 42 -2.56 -4.00 5.68
N PHE A 43 -1.35 -3.93 6.20
CA PHE A 43 -0.33 -2.93 5.88
C PHE A 43 0.50 -3.42 4.70
N PRO A 44 1.25 -2.54 4.01
CA PRO A 44 2.11 -2.97 2.92
C PRO A 44 3.11 -4.06 3.35
N PHE A 45 3.64 -3.96 4.58
CA PHE A 45 4.69 -4.85 5.09
C PHE A 45 4.24 -5.81 6.21
N ALA A 46 2.96 -5.80 6.57
CA ALA A 46 2.42 -6.69 7.61
C ALA A 46 0.91 -6.93 7.47
N GLU A 47 0.43 -8.09 7.89
CA GLU A 47 -0.97 -8.38 8.16
C GLU A 47 -1.17 -8.56 9.66
N VAL A 48 -2.20 -7.93 10.20
CA VAL A 48 -2.72 -8.22 11.54
C VAL A 48 -4.10 -8.85 11.37
N GLN A 49 -4.23 -10.10 11.81
CA GLN A 49 -5.48 -10.85 11.81
C GLN A 49 -5.99 -10.95 13.24
N PHE A 50 -7.18 -10.41 13.48
CA PHE A 50 -7.95 -10.63 14.70
C PHE A 50 -9.01 -11.69 14.41
N SER A 51 -9.15 -12.66 15.30
CA SER A 51 -10.22 -13.66 15.26
C SER A 51 -10.88 -13.77 16.62
N TRP A 52 -12.20 -13.83 16.66
CA TRP A 52 -12.99 -13.98 17.89
C TRP A 52 -14.28 -14.76 17.64
N GLY A 53 -14.96 -15.18 18.71
CA GLY A 53 -16.11 -16.07 18.67
C GLY A 53 -15.84 -17.29 19.55
N LEU A 54 -15.57 -18.44 18.93
CA LEU A 54 -15.20 -19.68 19.64
C LEU A 54 -13.90 -19.55 20.44
N SER A 55 -12.94 -18.77 19.95
CA SER A 55 -11.69 -18.46 20.64
C SER A 55 -11.13 -17.13 20.12
N SER A 56 -10.47 -16.36 21.00
CA SER A 56 -9.83 -15.10 20.63
C SER A 56 -8.35 -15.29 20.32
N ARG A 57 -7.91 -14.83 19.16
CA ARG A 57 -6.50 -14.88 18.74
C ARG A 57 -6.14 -13.67 17.90
N VAL A 58 -4.89 -13.22 18.05
CA VAL A 58 -4.24 -12.24 17.18
C VAL A 58 -3.06 -12.92 16.50
N ALA A 59 -2.94 -12.76 15.19
CA ALA A 59 -1.80 -13.22 14.42
C ALA A 59 -1.22 -12.05 13.62
N ILE A 60 0.11 -11.94 13.62
CA ILE A 60 0.85 -10.95 12.84
C ILE A 60 1.72 -11.70 11.85
N ARG A 61 1.69 -11.31 10.58
CA ARG A 61 2.45 -11.98 9.50
C ARG A 61 3.04 -10.96 8.55
N SER A 62 4.17 -11.30 7.93
CA SER A 62 4.66 -10.56 6.77
C SER A 62 3.84 -10.94 5.50
N PRO A 63 3.90 -10.15 4.42
CA PRO A 63 3.27 -10.50 3.15
C PRO A 63 3.73 -11.86 2.62
N LEU A 64 5.01 -12.21 2.80
CA LEU A 64 5.59 -13.49 2.37
C LEU A 64 5.07 -14.65 3.22
N SER A 65 5.02 -14.50 4.54
CA SER A 65 4.45 -15.51 5.45
C SER A 65 2.95 -15.68 5.25
N ALA A 66 2.23 -14.62 4.89
CA ALA A 66 0.82 -14.69 4.57
C ALA A 66 0.59 -15.40 3.23
N LEU A 67 1.42 -15.12 2.21
CA LEU A 67 1.40 -15.81 0.92
C LEU A 67 1.66 -17.31 1.07
N SER A 68 2.65 -17.70 1.88
CA SER A 68 2.98 -19.13 2.06
C SER A 68 1.82 -19.93 2.67
N LEU A 69 1.03 -19.33 3.57
CA LEU A 69 -0.18 -19.95 4.14
C LEU A 69 -1.29 -20.13 3.11
N GLN A 70 -1.33 -19.31 2.08
CA GLN A 70 -2.34 -19.38 1.02
C GLN A 70 -1.86 -20.24 -0.16
N SER A 71 -0.70 -20.87 -0.06
CA SER A 71 -0.16 -21.72 -1.13
C SER A 71 -1.16 -22.82 -1.51
N GLY A 72 -1.38 -22.99 -2.82
CA GLY A 72 -2.37 -23.93 -3.35
C GLY A 72 -3.82 -23.45 -3.32
N GLN A 73 -4.12 -22.30 -2.72
CA GLN A 73 -5.46 -21.70 -2.72
C GLN A 73 -5.63 -20.72 -3.89
N THR A 74 -6.87 -20.54 -4.36
CA THR A 74 -7.20 -19.58 -5.43
C THR A 74 -6.88 -18.14 -5.05
N VAL A 75 -6.97 -17.81 -3.76
CA VAL A 75 -6.65 -16.49 -3.20
C VAL A 75 -5.14 -16.18 -3.19
N ALA A 76 -4.27 -17.18 -3.38
CA ALA A 76 -2.81 -16.98 -3.38
C ALA A 76 -2.36 -15.86 -4.32
N VAL A 77 -3.00 -15.73 -5.48
CA VAL A 77 -2.71 -14.69 -6.48
C VAL A 77 -2.93 -13.28 -5.92
N ALA A 78 -3.91 -13.10 -5.02
CA ALA A 78 -4.12 -11.82 -4.35
C ALA A 78 -2.94 -11.47 -3.43
N TYR A 79 -2.39 -12.45 -2.71
CA TYR A 79 -1.24 -12.27 -1.84
C TYR A 79 0.06 -12.08 -2.64
N GLN A 80 0.19 -12.70 -3.82
CA GLN A 80 1.29 -12.42 -4.75
C GLN A 80 1.25 -10.96 -5.23
N ALA A 81 0.07 -10.47 -5.64
CA ALA A 81 -0.10 -9.07 -6.01
C ALA A 81 0.24 -8.13 -4.84
N TRP A 82 -0.17 -8.48 -3.61
CA TRP A 82 0.23 -7.73 -2.42
C TRP A 82 1.76 -7.72 -2.23
N VAL A 83 2.45 -8.87 -2.36
CA VAL A 83 3.92 -8.93 -2.29
C VAL A 83 4.58 -8.02 -3.34
N VAL A 84 4.08 -8.01 -4.57
CA VAL A 84 4.57 -7.10 -5.62
C VAL A 84 4.36 -5.63 -5.22
N GLY A 85 3.15 -5.28 -4.75
CA GLY A 85 2.86 -3.92 -4.28
C GLY A 85 3.77 -3.49 -3.12
N ALA A 86 4.04 -4.40 -2.18
CA ALA A 86 4.98 -4.18 -1.08
C ALA A 86 6.42 -3.96 -1.58
N ALA A 87 6.88 -4.74 -2.57
CA ALA A 87 8.20 -4.57 -3.16
C ALA A 87 8.35 -3.21 -3.87
N VAL A 88 7.34 -2.79 -4.66
CA VAL A 88 7.35 -1.48 -5.31
C VAL A 88 7.33 -0.35 -4.27
N LEU A 89 6.54 -0.49 -3.20
CA LEU A 89 6.52 0.50 -2.12
C LEU A 89 7.84 0.54 -1.35
N ALA A 90 8.52 -0.59 -1.15
CA ALA A 90 9.85 -0.61 -0.55
C ALA A 90 10.86 0.17 -1.41
N LEU A 91 10.80 0.04 -2.75
CA LEU A 91 11.62 0.85 -3.65
C LEU A 91 11.29 2.34 -3.54
N ALA A 92 10.00 2.70 -3.45
CA ALA A 92 9.58 4.08 -3.23
C ALA A 92 10.09 4.64 -1.89
N VAL A 93 10.02 3.86 -0.82
CA VAL A 93 10.54 4.25 0.51
C VAL A 93 12.07 4.42 0.47
N LEU A 94 12.80 3.51 -0.18
CA LEU A 94 14.25 3.64 -0.33
C LEU A 94 14.60 4.89 -1.14
N PHE A 95 13.90 5.14 -2.24
CA PHE A 95 14.09 6.35 -3.04
C PHE A 95 13.75 7.62 -2.24
N SER A 96 12.65 7.62 -1.48
CA SER A 96 12.25 8.78 -0.67
C SER A 96 13.23 9.06 0.47
N LEU A 97 13.83 8.03 1.06
CA LEU A 97 14.91 8.18 2.04
C LEU A 97 16.17 8.79 1.40
N VAL A 98 16.57 8.31 0.22
CA VAL A 98 17.70 8.89 -0.52
C VAL A 98 17.42 10.35 -0.87
N TYR A 99 16.22 10.65 -1.34
CA TYR A 99 15.79 12.01 -1.67
C TYR A 99 15.79 12.92 -0.43
N TYR A 100 15.22 12.46 0.69
CA TYR A 100 15.21 13.19 1.95
C TYR A 100 16.63 13.48 2.48
N LEU A 101 17.56 12.54 2.34
CA LEU A 101 18.93 12.67 2.85
C LEU A 101 19.86 13.42 1.89
N ARG A 102 19.53 13.53 0.60
CA ARG A 102 20.41 14.06 -0.46
C ARG A 102 19.65 14.93 -1.46
N ASP A 103 18.80 15.81 -0.96
CA ASP A 103 17.87 16.63 -1.75
C ASP A 103 18.54 17.29 -2.98
N GLU A 104 19.58 18.12 -2.75
CA GLU A 104 20.29 18.84 -3.82
C GLU A 104 20.84 17.92 -4.93
N ARG A 105 21.36 16.74 -4.57
CA ARG A 105 21.95 15.81 -5.54
C ARG A 105 20.89 15.09 -6.36
N VAL A 106 19.75 14.80 -5.75
CA VAL A 106 18.65 14.08 -6.40
C VAL A 106 17.88 15.05 -7.31
N GLU A 107 17.66 16.30 -6.88
CA GLU A 107 17.04 17.36 -7.69
C GLU A 107 17.92 17.77 -8.89
N ALA A 108 19.24 17.75 -8.75
CA ALA A 108 20.16 18.00 -9.86
C ALA A 108 20.21 16.86 -10.92
N GLY A 109 19.50 15.76 -10.66
CA GLY A 109 19.42 14.61 -11.56
C GLY A 109 18.61 14.88 -12.83
N PRO A 110 18.63 13.94 -13.79
CA PRO A 110 17.93 14.09 -15.07
C PRO A 110 16.42 13.85 -15.00
N VAL A 111 15.90 13.37 -13.87
CA VAL A 111 14.48 13.02 -13.69
C VAL A 111 13.95 13.72 -12.45
N ASP A 112 12.73 14.25 -12.55
CA ASP A 112 12.06 14.88 -11.41
C ASP A 112 11.71 13.85 -10.32
N PRO A 113 12.32 13.94 -9.12
CA PRO A 113 12.09 12.97 -8.03
C PRO A 113 10.64 12.94 -7.55
N VAL A 114 9.92 14.06 -7.64
CA VAL A 114 8.50 14.15 -7.27
C VAL A 114 7.65 13.31 -8.22
N ARG A 115 7.95 13.36 -9.53
CA ARG A 115 7.26 12.55 -10.54
C ARG A 115 7.62 11.07 -10.41
N VAL A 116 8.86 10.73 -10.04
CA VAL A 116 9.27 9.35 -9.75
C VAL A 116 8.45 8.77 -8.60
N LEU A 117 8.39 9.48 -7.47
CA LEU A 117 7.60 9.04 -6.31
C LEU A 117 6.09 8.99 -6.64
N GLY A 118 5.56 9.98 -7.36
CA GLY A 118 4.19 9.96 -7.83
C GLY A 118 3.88 8.75 -8.70
N GLY A 119 4.76 8.42 -9.65
CA GLY A 119 4.64 7.24 -10.50
C GLY A 119 4.69 5.93 -9.71
N LEU A 120 5.66 5.79 -8.80
CA LEU A 120 5.77 4.61 -7.94
C LEU A 120 4.54 4.42 -7.05
N LEU A 121 4.02 5.48 -6.42
CA LEU A 121 2.78 5.42 -5.64
C LEU A 121 1.57 5.08 -6.52
N GLY A 122 1.53 5.54 -7.76
CA GLY A 122 0.50 5.16 -8.73
C GLY A 122 0.53 3.67 -9.04
N VAL A 123 1.72 3.12 -9.30
CA VAL A 123 1.90 1.66 -9.52
C VAL A 123 1.49 0.87 -8.28
N VAL A 124 1.91 1.29 -7.08
CA VAL A 124 1.48 0.68 -5.81
C VAL A 124 -0.04 0.67 -5.70
N GLY A 125 -0.69 1.81 -5.94
CA GLY A 125 -2.15 1.93 -5.89
C GLY A 125 -2.85 0.97 -6.86
N VAL A 126 -2.40 0.90 -8.11
CA VAL A 126 -2.98 -0.01 -9.11
C VAL A 126 -2.79 -1.49 -8.73
N VAL A 127 -1.59 -1.87 -8.29
CA VAL A 127 -1.29 -3.26 -7.89
C VAL A 127 -2.10 -3.67 -6.66
N LEU A 128 -2.23 -2.79 -5.66
CA LEU A 128 -3.02 -3.07 -4.46
C LEU A 128 -4.53 -2.98 -4.73
N ALA A 129 -4.97 -2.22 -5.73
CA ALA A 129 -6.35 -2.27 -6.24
C ALA A 129 -6.64 -3.65 -6.85
N ALA A 130 -5.72 -4.17 -7.67
CA ALA A 130 -5.83 -5.52 -8.23
C ALA A 130 -5.84 -6.59 -7.12
N ALA A 131 -4.97 -6.46 -6.11
CA ALA A 131 -4.98 -7.33 -4.94
C ALA A 131 -6.32 -7.28 -4.20
N THR A 132 -6.90 -6.09 -4.01
CA THR A 132 -8.23 -5.91 -3.41
C THR A 132 -9.31 -6.63 -4.23
N TYR A 133 -9.33 -6.43 -5.54
CA TYR A 133 -10.28 -7.10 -6.43
C TYR A 133 -10.17 -8.63 -6.36
N LEU A 134 -8.94 -9.16 -6.31
CA LEU A 134 -8.70 -10.60 -6.15
C LEU A 134 -9.14 -11.12 -4.77
N LEU A 135 -8.96 -10.33 -3.71
CA LEU A 135 -9.48 -10.68 -2.37
C LEU A 135 -11.02 -10.76 -2.37
N VAL A 136 -11.70 -9.82 -3.03
CA VAL A 136 -13.18 -9.85 -3.16
C VAL A 136 -13.64 -11.08 -3.92
N THR A 137 -12.99 -11.40 -5.03
CA THR A 137 -13.49 -12.40 -6.00
C THR A 137 -13.04 -13.83 -5.70
N ARG A 138 -11.93 -14.00 -4.96
CA ARG A 138 -11.32 -15.32 -4.70
C ARG A 138 -11.06 -15.59 -3.22
N GLY A 139 -11.23 -14.60 -2.36
CA GLY A 139 -10.99 -14.71 -0.93
C GLY A 139 -12.21 -15.15 -0.14
N ILE A 140 -12.06 -15.11 1.18
CA ILE A 140 -13.15 -15.37 2.13
C ILE A 140 -14.19 -14.24 2.00
N PRO A 141 -15.51 -14.55 2.07
CA PRO A 141 -16.56 -13.54 2.06
C PRO A 141 -16.31 -12.43 3.09
N GLY A 142 -16.30 -11.18 2.64
CA GLY A 142 -16.06 -10.03 3.49
C GLY A 142 -16.15 -8.74 2.69
N ILE A 143 -16.21 -7.60 3.38
CA ILE A 143 -16.21 -6.29 2.75
C ILE A 143 -14.81 -5.69 2.91
N PRO A 144 -13.98 -5.70 1.84
CA PRO A 144 -12.69 -5.03 1.89
C PRO A 144 -12.85 -3.52 1.70
N LEU A 145 -12.24 -2.76 2.61
CA LEU A 145 -12.09 -1.31 2.55
C LEU A 145 -10.68 -0.99 2.04
N PRO A 146 -10.52 -0.53 0.78
CA PRO A 146 -9.21 -0.32 0.15
C PRO A 146 -8.63 1.06 0.47
N LEU A 147 -8.43 1.36 1.75
CA LEU A 147 -8.04 2.69 2.24
C LEU A 147 -6.74 3.20 1.60
N GLY A 148 -5.64 2.46 1.76
CA GLY A 148 -4.35 2.87 1.18
C GLY A 148 -4.30 2.82 -0.34
N VAL A 149 -5.19 2.09 -1.01
CA VAL A 149 -5.33 2.14 -2.48
C VAL A 149 -5.82 3.52 -2.91
N VAL A 150 -6.93 3.98 -2.32
CA VAL A 150 -7.49 5.30 -2.64
C VAL A 150 -6.48 6.40 -2.31
N ILE A 151 -5.86 6.32 -1.13
CA ILE A 151 -4.87 7.30 -0.68
C ILE A 151 -3.66 7.33 -1.63
N SER A 152 -3.08 6.17 -1.98
CA SER A 152 -1.91 6.13 -2.88
C SER A 152 -2.23 6.66 -4.28
N LEU A 153 -3.40 6.35 -4.85
CA LEU A 153 -3.80 6.87 -6.16
C LEU A 153 -4.05 8.38 -6.14
N VAL A 154 -4.69 8.91 -5.09
CA VAL A 154 -4.89 10.35 -4.93
C VAL A 154 -3.55 11.07 -4.81
N LEU A 155 -2.66 10.58 -3.94
CA LEU A 155 -1.34 11.17 -3.75
C LEU A 155 -0.49 11.07 -5.02
N ALA A 156 -0.56 9.95 -5.75
CA ALA A 156 0.07 9.81 -7.05
C ALA A 156 -0.44 10.87 -8.03
N GLY A 157 -1.75 11.06 -8.13
CA GLY A 157 -2.36 12.10 -8.97
C GLY A 157 -1.87 13.51 -8.61
N VAL A 158 -1.82 13.84 -7.32
CA VAL A 158 -1.30 15.13 -6.83
C VAL A 158 0.18 15.30 -7.22
N LEU A 159 1.03 14.31 -6.93
CA LEU A 159 2.46 14.38 -7.22
C LEU A 159 2.77 14.39 -8.72
N LEU A 160 1.93 13.78 -9.55
CA LEU A 160 2.06 13.76 -11.01
C LEU A 160 1.50 15.02 -11.69
N THR A 161 0.72 15.83 -10.98
CA THR A 161 0.12 17.06 -11.52
C THR A 161 0.61 18.35 -10.87
N VAL A 162 1.38 18.28 -9.77
CA VAL A 162 1.97 19.47 -9.14
C VAL A 162 2.87 20.24 -10.10
N ASP A 163 2.83 21.57 -10.02
CA ASP A 163 3.70 22.44 -10.82
C ASP A 163 5.13 22.43 -10.27
N ARG A 164 6.10 22.34 -11.17
CA ARG A 164 7.53 22.18 -10.90
C ARG A 164 8.37 23.23 -11.65
N THR A 165 7.70 24.23 -12.24
CA THR A 165 8.31 25.37 -12.93
C THR A 165 8.48 26.60 -12.06
#